data_AF-A0A1X4I0P6-F1
#
_entry.id   AF-A0A1X4I0P6-F1
#
_cell.length_a   1.000
_cell.length_b   1.000
_cell.length_c   1.000
_cell.angle_alpha   90.00
_cell.angle_beta   90.00
_cell.angle_gamma   90.00
#
_symmetry.space_group_name_H-M   'P 1'
#
loop_
_entity.id
_entity.type
_entity.pdbx_description
1 polymer ?
#
loop_
_entity_poly.entity_id
_entity_poly.type
_entity_poly.pdbx_seq_one_letter_code
_entity_poly.pdbx_strand_id
1 'polypeptide(L)' 'MDPSEPVEPAPVRIVLCDDHAVVRAGLRALLDSAPGIEVAGEADSGAEAVALAVKLTPDVVLMDLQLGEGI' A
#
# COMPACT_ATOMS: atom_id res chain seq x y z
N MET A 1 0.96 23.32 -23.79
CA MET A 1 1.03 21.91 -23.42
C MET A 1 0.71 21.14 -24.69
N ASP A 2 1.66 20.38 -25.20
CA ASP A 2 1.46 19.60 -26.42
C ASP A 2 0.61 18.35 -26.06
N PRO A 3 -0.57 18.15 -26.65
CA PRO A 3 -1.41 16.97 -26.38
C PRO A 3 -0.78 15.66 -26.89
N SER A 4 0.40 15.70 -27.52
CA SER A 4 1.15 14.51 -27.96
C SER A 4 2.14 13.94 -26.94
N GLU A 5 2.36 14.60 -25.79
CA GLU A 5 3.17 14.03 -24.72
C GLU A 5 2.40 12.93 -23.98
N PRO A 6 2.92 11.69 -23.91
CA PRO A 6 2.30 10.65 -23.09
C PRO A 6 2.35 11.09 -21.63
N VAL A 7 1.18 11.25 -21.00
CA VAL A 7 1.08 11.37 -19.55
C VAL A 7 1.42 10.00 -18.98
N GLU A 8 2.58 9.86 -18.35
CA GLU A 8 2.88 8.63 -17.61
C GLU A 8 1.79 8.45 -16.54
N PRO A 9 1.17 7.26 -16.44
CA PRO A 9 0.12 7.02 -15.48
C PRO A 9 0.67 7.24 -14.06
N ALA A 10 -0.11 7.93 -13.23
CA ALA A 10 0.23 8.11 -11.82
C ALA A 10 0.42 6.72 -11.15
N PRO A 11 1.37 6.60 -10.21
CA PRO A 11 1.62 5.33 -9.53
C PRO A 11 0.38 4.90 -8.75
N VAL A 12 0.13 3.59 -8.71
CA VAL A 12 -0.90 2.97 -7.88
C VAL A 12 -0.48 3.07 -6.43
N ARG A 13 -1.29 3.73 -5.60
CA ARG A 13 -1.02 4.01 -4.20
C ARG A 13 -1.62 2.90 -3.33
N ILE A 14 -0.77 2.25 -2.55
CA ILE A 14 -1.10 1.07 -1.75
C ILE A 14 -0.96 1.39 -0.26
N VAL A 15 -1.91 0.93 0.56
CA VAL A 15 -1.71 0.78 2.01
C VAL A 15 -1.46 -0.69 2.34
N LEU A 16 -0.39 -0.97 3.07
CA LEU A 16 -0.06 -2.30 3.58
C LEU A 16 -0.62 -2.51 4.98
N CYS A 17 -1.26 -3.65 5.23
CA CYS A 17 -1.71 -4.04 6.56
C CYS A 17 -1.32 -5.48 6.84
N ASP A 18 -0.50 -5.67 7.86
CA ASP A 18 -0.01 -6.97 8.34
C ASP A 18 0.57 -6.68 9.74
N ASP A 19 0.46 -7.55 10.73
CA ASP A 19 0.98 -7.31 12.08
C ASP A 19 2.46 -7.74 12.25
N HIS A 20 3.00 -8.50 11.31
CA HIS A 20 4.39 -8.95 11.27
C HIS A 20 5.30 -7.93 10.57
N ALA A 21 6.07 -7.19 11.36
CA ALA A 21 6.98 -6.14 10.86
C ALA A 21 7.97 -6.61 9.78
N VAL A 22 8.46 -7.86 9.87
CA VAL A 22 9.39 -8.44 8.87
C VAL A 22 8.69 -8.67 7.53
N VAL A 23 7.43 -9.13 7.54
CA VAL A 23 6.65 -9.35 6.33
C VAL A 23 6.31 -8.01 5.69
N ARG A 24 5.85 -7.03 6.47
CA ARG A 24 5.63 -5.65 5.99
C ARG A 24 6.86 -5.07 5.31
N ALA A 25 8.03 -5.15 5.94
CA ALA A 25 9.27 -4.63 5.38
C ALA A 25 9.65 -5.33 4.06
N GLY A 26 9.45 -6.65 3.97
CA GLY A 26 9.69 -7.42 2.74
C GLY A 26 8.74 -7.04 1.61
N LEU A 27 7.44 -6.94 1.89
CA LEU A 27 6.42 -6.50 0.93
C LEU A 27 6.68 -5.07 0.47
N ARG A 28 7.02 -4.17 1.39
CA ARG A 28 7.38 -2.79 1.09
C ARG A 28 8.55 -2.71 0.12
N ALA A 29 9.65 -3.43 0.40
CA ALA A 29 10.82 -3.45 -0.47
C ALA A 29 10.51 -4.02 -1.86
N LEU A 30 9.66 -5.04 -1.94
CA LEU A 30 9.24 -5.63 -3.22
C LEU A 30 8.38 -4.65 -4.03
N LEU A 31 7.41 -3.98 -3.40
CA LEU A 31 6.53 -3.03 -4.07
C LEU A 31 7.25 -1.75 -4.50
N ASP A 32 8.15 -1.21 -3.67
CA ASP A 32 8.97 -0.03 -4.01
C ASP A 32 9.91 -0.31 -5.20
N SER A 33 10.24 -1.58 -5.47
CA SER A 33 11.05 -1.97 -6.62
C SER A 33 10.27 -2.01 -7.95
N ALA A 34 8.94 -1.99 -7.89
CA ALA A 34 8.07 -2.08 -9.06
C ALA A 34 7.71 -0.67 -9.58
N PRO A 35 8.05 -0.32 -10.84
CA PRO A 35 7.64 0.95 -11.42
C PRO A 35 6.11 1.11 -11.43
N GLY A 36 5.64 2.31 -11.10
CA GLY A 36 4.20 2.61 -11.08
C GLY A 36 3.47 2.12 -9.83
N ILE A 37 4.18 1.75 -8.77
CA ILE A 37 3.61 1.45 -7.44
C ILE A 37 4.23 2.38 -6.40
N GLU A 38 3.41 2.83 -5.46
CA GLU A 38 3.82 3.62 -4.29
C GLU A 38 3.15 3.06 -3.03
N VAL A 39 3.94 2.77 -1.99
CA VAL A 39 3.36 2.48 -0.67
C VAL A 39 3.07 3.79 0.05
N ALA A 40 1.79 4.15 0.10
CA ALA A 40 1.30 5.38 0.71
C ALA A 40 1.22 5.31 2.24
N GLY A 41 1.14 4.11 2.82
CA GLY A 41 1.07 3.89 4.26
C GLY A 41 1.20 2.43 4.67
N GLU A 42 1.52 2.22 5.94
CA GLU A 42 1.67 0.90 6.58
C GLU A 42 0.86 0.89 7.88
N ALA A 43 0.19 -0.22 8.15
CA ALA A 43 -0.62 -0.45 9.34
C ALA A 43 -0.30 -1.81 9.96
N ASP A 44 -0.32 -1.90 11.28
CA ASP A 44 -0.18 -3.17 12.01
C ASP A 44 -1.52 -3.83 12.39
N SER A 45 -2.63 -3.14 12.11
CA SER A 45 -3.96 -3.58 12.48
C SER A 45 -5.01 -3.12 11.47
N GLY A 46 -6.12 -3.85 11.40
CA GLY A 46 -7.23 -3.50 10.50
C GLY A 46 -7.85 -2.13 10.81
N ALA A 47 -7.90 -1.75 12.09
CA ALA A 47 -8.42 -0.44 12.50
C ALA A 47 -7.53 0.71 11.99
N GLU A 48 -6.20 0.55 12.10
CA GLU A 48 -5.24 1.52 11.54
C GLU A 48 -5.32 1.56 10.02
N ALA A 49 -5.44 0.41 9.36
CA ALA A 49 -5.58 0.33 7.91
C ALA A 49 -6.82 1.08 7.40
N VAL A 50 -7.96 0.95 8.09
CA VAL A 50 -9.18 1.72 7.77
C VAL A 50 -8.97 3.22 7.96
N ALA A 51 -8.34 3.63 9.06
CA ALA A 51 -8.05 5.04 9.31
C ALA A 51 -7.11 5.64 8.25
N LEU A 52 -6.09 4.88 7.84
CA LEU A 52 -5.18 5.26 6.75
C LEU A 52 -5.89 5.31 5.40
N ALA A 53 -6.78 4.36 5.09
CA ALA A 53 -7.54 4.37 3.85
C ALA A 53 -8.39 5.63 3.70
N VAL A 54 -9.06 6.07 4.78
CA VAL A 54 -9.84 7.31 4.80
C VAL A 54 -8.93 8.53 4.63
N LYS A 55 -7.79 8.56 5.32
CA LYS A 55 -6.87 9.71 5.31
C LYS A 55 -6.10 9.86 4.01
N LEU A 56 -5.65 8.75 3.43
CA LEU A 56 -4.71 8.72 2.33
C LEU A 56 -5.37 8.47 0.98
N THR A 57 -6.63 8.02 0.96
CA THR A 57 -7.37 7.64 -0.24
C THR A 57 -6.51 6.80 -1.20
N PRO A 58 -5.97 5.65 -0.76
CA PRO A 58 -5.18 4.77 -1.62
C PRO A 58 -6.07 4.14 -2.68
N ASP A 59 -5.46 3.67 -3.77
CA ASP A 59 -6.15 2.91 -4.80
C ASP A 59 -6.47 1.49 -4.33
N VAL A 60 -5.57 0.91 -3.53
CA VAL A 60 -5.66 -0.47 -3.04
C VAL A 60 -5.21 -0.55 -1.59
N VAL A 61 -5.87 -1.41 -0.81
CA VAL A 61 -5.37 -1.88 0.49
C VAL A 61 -4.95 -3.33 0.31
N LEU A 62 -3.68 -3.63 0.57
CA LEU A 62 -3.17 -5.01 0.67
C LEU A 62 -3.15 -5.39 2.15
N MET A 63 -4.03 -6.30 2.53
CA MET A 63 -4.26 -6.67 3.93
C MET A 63 -4.04 -8.16 4.13
N ASP A 64 -3.22 -8.51 5.12
CA ASP A 64 -3.15 -9.85 5.66
C ASP A 64 -4.48 -10.22 6.33
N LEU A 65 -4.94 -11.44 6.07
CA LEU A 65 -6.19 -11.95 6.64
C LEU A 65 -5.96 -12.57 8.03
N GLN A 66 -4.71 -12.82 8.43
CA GLN A 66 -4.33 -13.43 9.70
C GLN A 66 -3.86 -12.41 10.75
N LEU A 67 -4.42 -11.20 10.74
CA LEU A 67 -4.12 -10.18 11.75
C LEU A 67 -4.42 -10.66 13.18
N GLY A 68 -3.44 -10.52 14.07
CA GLY A 68 -3.50 -10.93 15.47
C GLY A 68 -3.09 -12.40 15.67
N GLU A 69 -3.77 -13.12 16.56
CA GLU A 69 -3.57 -14.57 16.70
C GLU A 69 -4.29 -15.34 15.58
N GLY A 70 -4.21 -14.87 14.32
CA GLY A 70 -4.82 -15.55 13.17
C GLY A 70 -4.63 -17.05 13.28
N ILE A 71 -5.74 -17.81 13.35
CA ILE A 71 -5.80 -19.23 13.72
C ILE A 71 -4.66 -20.11 13.20
#